data_AF-A0A8H5NX73-F1
#
_entry.id   AF-A0A8H5NX73-F1
#
_cell.length_a   1.000
_cell.length_b   1.000
_cell.length_c   1.000
_cell.angle_alpha   90.00
_cell.angle_beta   90.00
_cell.angle_gamma   90.00
#
_symmetry.space_group_name_H-M   'P 1'
#
loop_
_entity.id
_entity.type
_entity.pdbx_description
1 polymer ?
#
loop_
_entity_poly.entity_id
_entity_poly.type
_entity_poly.pdbx_seq_one_letter_code
_entity_poly.pdbx_strand_id
1 'polypeptide(L)'
;MTSSTGGTTILDPHTLLKGLEDQPWFEKNIPLLEIPDKQIQEVYYYRWQTYKEHLVYTGTEYGYVASEFLNPVSYGAPYGGIVAAAGHHTTEGRWIRDTRYGQDIAKYWLAGPGQFPKPMRDDVNKDTCDWAHEYSFWAATALWKQYLVTGDREFVVGQLTNLVKQYRGCDNHYSDSLGLYWQGPVWDATEYTAASYESSDPYHGGAGFRPTINSYQYGDAIAIAKIAALGGDSDLENEYRRRAESLRVAVQKHLWDNESKFYKHQARDDNPSGSLLGTREIMGYLPWMFEMPCNESQPAAFSQLKDPQGFFSKFGPTTAERRSRWFMYEAENCCRWDGPSWPFATSQTLTAIENVLHDYPAQKYITPEDYYEMLHRYARTQYKNGQPYVAEAHHPDEDKWMYDGHNHSEDYNHSTFVDNVLAGLIGLRAQSGETLVVNPLTPFNWDYFAVENVAYHGHSITILWDKIGSVYNRGQGLRVYVDGQLAGSRGTIGLIKVEVGPSLPTRVPSRINIAANGQRDPQLPIAFASYTSPADDPMRAINGMIFRTVIPQNSRWTSYNSPNPKDHFGVDLHEDQAIDNVRFSSTMIQMVFGSLPVTTSSTGQGMFG
;
A
#
# COMPACT_ATOMS: atom_id res chain seq x y z
N MET A 1 3.29 -33.39 -1.88
CA MET A 1 4.30 -33.14 -2.93
C MET A 1 3.58 -32.55 -4.13
N THR A 2 3.71 -31.24 -4.32
CA THR A 2 3.14 -30.49 -5.46
C THR A 2 4.29 -29.99 -6.34
N SER A 3 4.10 -29.97 -7.65
CA SER A 3 5.17 -29.61 -8.60
C SER A 3 5.66 -28.18 -8.38
N SER A 4 6.99 -28.02 -8.27
CA SER A 4 7.67 -26.73 -8.32
C SER A 4 7.48 -26.10 -9.70
N THR A 5 6.64 -25.08 -9.80
CA THR A 5 6.30 -24.41 -11.06
C THR A 5 7.33 -23.31 -11.38
N GLY A 6 8.23 -23.59 -12.33
CA GLY A 6 9.09 -22.60 -12.99
C GLY A 6 10.28 -22.08 -12.19
N GLY A 7 10.05 -21.53 -10.99
CA GLY A 7 10.98 -20.68 -10.26
C GLY A 7 12.41 -21.19 -10.05
N THR A 8 13.34 -20.25 -9.87
CA THR A 8 14.73 -20.55 -9.51
C THR A 8 14.87 -20.89 -8.02
N THR A 9 16.01 -21.51 -7.69
CA THR A 9 16.47 -21.76 -6.32
C THR A 9 17.93 -21.29 -6.21
N ILE A 10 18.10 -20.05 -5.77
CA ILE A 10 19.39 -19.34 -5.67
C ILE A 10 19.57 -18.81 -4.25
N LEU A 11 18.50 -18.30 -3.65
CA LEU A 11 18.44 -17.84 -2.27
C LEU A 11 17.93 -18.96 -1.34
N ASP A 12 18.32 -18.91 -0.07
CA ASP A 12 17.82 -19.84 0.95
C ASP A 12 16.60 -19.24 1.68
N PRO A 13 15.37 -19.75 1.45
CA PRO A 13 14.19 -19.27 2.17
C PRO A 13 14.26 -19.57 3.68
N HIS A 14 14.97 -20.61 4.12
CA HIS A 14 15.06 -20.94 5.55
C HIS A 14 15.90 -19.92 6.32
N THR A 15 16.94 -19.35 5.70
CA THR A 15 17.72 -18.24 6.25
C THR A 15 16.97 -16.91 6.14
N LEU A 16 16.38 -16.61 4.98
CA LEU A 16 15.77 -15.29 4.72
C LEU A 16 14.41 -15.07 5.41
N LEU A 17 13.59 -16.12 5.56
CA LEU A 17 12.28 -16.03 6.23
C LEU A 17 12.37 -16.34 7.75
N LYS A 18 13.59 -16.45 8.29
CA LYS A 18 13.84 -16.80 9.68
C LYS A 18 13.27 -15.74 10.63
N GLY A 19 12.36 -16.16 11.52
CA GLY A 19 11.69 -15.29 12.49
C GLY A 19 10.30 -14.80 12.06
N LEU A 20 9.92 -14.94 10.78
CA LEU A 20 8.58 -14.59 10.31
C LEU A 20 7.55 -15.66 10.70
N GLU A 21 6.36 -15.23 11.15
CA GLU A 21 5.29 -16.15 11.59
C GLU A 21 4.48 -16.73 10.41
N ASP A 22 4.42 -18.07 10.33
CA ASP A 22 3.92 -18.81 9.16
C ASP A 22 4.72 -18.49 7.88
N GLN A 23 5.99 -18.93 7.92
CA GLN A 23 6.93 -18.99 6.79
C GLN A 23 6.36 -19.63 5.52
N PRO A 24 5.55 -20.72 5.56
CA PRO A 24 4.97 -21.32 4.36
C PRO A 24 4.05 -20.38 3.57
N TRP A 25 3.39 -19.41 4.23
CA TRP A 25 2.69 -18.35 3.49
C TRP A 25 3.66 -17.39 2.81
N PHE A 26 4.74 -16.98 3.47
CA PHE A 26 5.72 -16.07 2.87
C PHE A 26 6.44 -16.71 1.68
N GLU A 27 6.99 -17.93 1.86
CA GLU A 27 7.67 -18.69 0.80
C GLU A 27 6.78 -18.89 -0.44
N LYS A 28 5.48 -19.11 -0.24
CA LYS A 28 4.49 -19.19 -1.33
C LYS A 28 4.26 -17.84 -2.01
N ASN A 29 4.13 -16.76 -1.25
CA ASN A 29 3.45 -15.54 -1.72
C ASN A 29 4.37 -14.37 -2.06
N ILE A 30 5.48 -14.17 -1.34
CA ILE A 30 6.32 -12.98 -1.48
C ILE A 30 7.58 -13.27 -2.34
N PRO A 31 8.19 -12.26 -2.97
CA PRO A 31 9.54 -12.39 -3.51
C PRO A 31 10.58 -12.49 -2.39
N LEU A 32 11.64 -13.26 -2.61
CA LEU A 32 12.79 -13.31 -1.69
C LEU A 32 13.82 -12.26 -2.10
N LEU A 33 14.41 -11.53 -1.16
CA LEU A 33 15.36 -10.44 -1.41
C LEU A 33 16.66 -10.65 -0.61
N GLU A 34 17.79 -10.57 -1.30
CA GLU A 34 19.09 -10.40 -0.68
C GLU A 34 19.83 -9.18 -1.26
N ILE A 35 20.27 -8.29 -0.38
CA ILE A 35 21.01 -7.07 -0.72
C ILE A 35 22.14 -6.84 0.30
N PRO A 36 23.18 -6.06 -0.03
CA PRO A 36 24.24 -5.72 0.94
C PRO A 36 23.75 -4.78 2.05
N ASP A 37 22.75 -3.92 1.77
CA ASP A 37 22.12 -3.07 2.79
C ASP A 37 21.16 -3.88 3.68
N LYS A 38 21.63 -4.26 4.86
CA LYS A 38 20.82 -5.05 5.80
C LYS A 38 19.71 -4.25 6.48
N GLN A 39 19.81 -2.93 6.57
CA GLN A 39 18.73 -2.10 7.12
C GLN A 39 17.51 -2.10 6.19
N ILE A 40 17.73 -1.97 4.87
CA ILE A 40 16.65 -2.12 3.88
C ILE A 40 16.14 -3.59 3.85
N GLN A 41 17.02 -4.58 3.98
CA GLN A 41 16.62 -6.01 3.91
C GLN A 41 15.76 -6.44 5.11
N GLU A 42 16.10 -6.02 6.33
CA GLU A 42 15.33 -6.32 7.53
C GLU A 42 13.94 -5.66 7.48
N VAL A 43 13.87 -4.39 7.08
CA VAL A 43 12.59 -3.66 6.94
C VAL A 43 11.74 -4.27 5.82
N TYR A 44 12.33 -4.75 4.72
CA TYR A 44 11.60 -5.43 3.63
C TYR A 44 10.82 -6.66 4.14
N TYR A 45 11.47 -7.52 4.94
CA TYR A 45 10.82 -8.70 5.50
C TYR A 45 9.83 -8.39 6.63
N TYR A 46 10.15 -7.40 7.48
CA TYR A 46 9.23 -6.88 8.49
C TYR A 46 7.96 -6.29 7.86
N ARG A 47 8.09 -5.51 6.78
CA ARG A 47 6.98 -4.88 6.05
C ARG A 47 6.10 -5.87 5.30
N TRP A 48 6.66 -6.98 4.82
CA TRP A 48 5.85 -8.10 4.37
C TRP A 48 5.06 -8.74 5.51
N GLN A 49 5.62 -8.80 6.72
CA GLN A 49 4.93 -9.34 7.89
C GLN A 49 3.78 -8.43 8.35
N THR A 50 4.00 -7.11 8.47
CA THR A 50 2.91 -6.19 8.82
C THR A 50 1.81 -6.21 7.75
N TYR A 51 2.14 -6.12 6.45
CA TYR A 51 1.14 -6.20 5.38
C TYR A 51 0.27 -7.47 5.48
N LYS A 52 0.86 -8.63 5.81
CA LYS A 52 0.13 -9.89 6.02
C LYS A 52 -0.86 -9.80 7.19
N GLU A 53 -0.50 -9.12 8.27
CA GLU A 53 -1.33 -9.00 9.48
C GLU A 53 -2.54 -8.10 9.27
N HIS A 54 -2.42 -7.11 8.38
CA HIS A 54 -3.51 -6.25 7.95
C HIS A 54 -4.49 -6.91 6.95
N LEU A 55 -4.24 -8.15 6.47
CA LEU A 55 -5.15 -8.89 5.59
C LEU A 55 -6.34 -9.49 6.35
N VAL A 56 -7.31 -8.63 6.70
CA VAL A 56 -8.54 -9.00 7.40
C VAL A 56 -9.51 -9.72 6.44
N TYR A 57 -9.91 -10.95 6.78
CA TYR A 57 -10.92 -11.69 6.02
C TYR A 57 -12.33 -11.32 6.47
N THR A 58 -13.03 -10.59 5.60
CA THR A 58 -14.36 -10.00 5.85
C THR A 58 -15.53 -10.98 5.65
N GLY A 59 -15.28 -12.16 5.07
CA GLY A 59 -16.30 -13.17 4.80
C GLY A 59 -16.26 -13.67 3.36
N THR A 60 -17.17 -14.59 3.01
CA THR A 60 -17.28 -15.17 1.67
C THR A 60 -17.81 -14.20 0.61
N GLU A 61 -18.54 -13.17 1.02
CA GLU A 61 -19.17 -12.20 0.11
C GLU A 61 -18.15 -11.16 -0.43
N TYR A 62 -17.26 -10.65 0.43
CA TYR A 62 -16.32 -9.57 0.10
C TYR A 62 -14.83 -9.97 0.11
N GLY A 63 -14.48 -11.14 0.67
CA GLY A 63 -13.11 -11.66 0.67
C GLY A 63 -12.21 -10.95 1.69
N TYR A 64 -11.01 -10.56 1.27
CA TYR A 64 -10.04 -9.83 2.11
C TYR A 64 -10.10 -8.31 1.90
N VAL A 65 -9.91 -7.56 2.99
CA VAL A 65 -9.52 -6.14 2.98
C VAL A 65 -8.12 -5.99 3.59
N ALA A 66 -7.41 -4.93 3.24
CA ALA A 66 -6.25 -4.46 3.99
C ALA A 66 -6.73 -3.39 4.96
N SER A 67 -6.61 -3.61 6.28
CA SER A 67 -6.87 -2.55 7.25
C SER A 67 -5.67 -1.59 7.32
N GLU A 68 -5.89 -0.41 7.89
CA GLU A 68 -4.86 0.62 8.04
C GLU A 68 -4.24 0.58 9.44
N PHE A 69 -5.09 0.61 10.47
CA PHE A 69 -4.77 0.22 11.85
C PHE A 69 -5.10 -1.27 12.08
N LEU A 70 -4.44 -1.92 13.04
CA LEU A 70 -4.77 -3.30 13.41
C LEU A 70 -6.16 -3.40 14.06
N ASN A 71 -6.50 -2.47 14.96
CA ASN A 71 -7.85 -2.36 15.51
C ASN A 71 -8.74 -1.49 14.61
N PRO A 72 -10.00 -1.88 14.33
CA PRO A 72 -11.00 -0.97 13.77
C PRO A 72 -11.20 0.29 14.63
N VAL A 73 -11.24 1.44 13.97
CA VAL A 73 -11.44 2.77 14.59
C VAL A 73 -12.87 3.28 14.34
N SER A 74 -13.31 4.30 15.09
CA SER A 74 -14.69 4.80 15.04
C SER A 74 -15.10 5.49 13.73
N TYR A 75 -14.12 5.95 12.95
CA TYR A 75 -14.27 6.53 11.61
C TYR A 75 -13.89 5.53 10.50
N GLY A 76 -13.84 4.23 10.82
CA GLY A 76 -13.61 3.18 9.84
C GLY A 76 -14.89 2.69 9.17
N ALA A 77 -14.76 2.27 7.91
CA ALA A 77 -15.77 1.52 7.18
C ALA A 77 -16.06 0.16 7.85
N PRO A 78 -17.14 -0.56 7.48
CA PRO A 78 -17.43 -1.89 8.02
C PRO A 78 -16.22 -2.85 7.90
N TYR A 79 -16.03 -3.72 8.88
CA TYR A 79 -14.81 -4.53 9.07
C TYR A 79 -13.51 -3.75 9.39
N GLY A 80 -13.54 -2.42 9.51
CA GLY A 80 -12.39 -1.59 9.92
C GLY A 80 -11.50 -1.09 8.78
N GLY A 81 -11.99 -1.08 7.53
CA GLY A 81 -11.26 -0.48 6.41
C GLY A 81 -11.22 1.05 6.49
N ILE A 82 -10.12 1.66 6.03
CA ILE A 82 -9.99 3.12 5.87
C ILE A 82 -9.42 3.37 4.47
N VAL A 83 -10.03 4.29 3.70
CA VAL A 83 -9.70 4.43 2.27
C VAL A 83 -8.44 5.26 2.01
N ALA A 84 -7.95 6.03 3.00
CA ALA A 84 -6.79 6.91 2.88
C ALA A 84 -5.55 6.20 2.29
N ALA A 85 -5.17 5.06 2.84
CA ALA A 85 -4.09 4.24 2.29
C ALA A 85 -4.52 3.13 1.32
N ALA A 86 -5.77 3.01 0.88
CA ALA A 86 -6.21 1.95 -0.03
C ALA A 86 -5.39 1.90 -1.36
N GLY A 87 -4.96 3.08 -1.82
CA GLY A 87 -4.05 3.22 -2.97
C GLY A 87 -2.61 2.75 -2.69
N HIS A 88 -2.14 2.87 -1.44
CA HIS A 88 -0.88 2.25 -0.99
C HIS A 88 -1.03 0.74 -0.82
N HIS A 89 -2.10 0.26 -0.19
CA HIS A 89 -2.34 -1.17 0.07
C HIS A 89 -2.31 -1.98 -1.23
N THR A 90 -3.08 -1.55 -2.22
CA THR A 90 -3.12 -2.20 -3.56
C THR A 90 -1.77 -2.12 -4.27
N THR A 91 -0.98 -1.06 -4.04
CA THR A 91 0.34 -0.87 -4.67
C THR A 91 1.44 -1.70 -3.98
N GLU A 92 1.39 -1.90 -2.66
CA GLU A 92 2.29 -2.80 -1.91
C GLU A 92 1.93 -4.27 -2.18
N GLY A 93 0.63 -4.60 -2.10
CA GLY A 93 0.10 -5.96 -2.20
C GLY A 93 0.19 -6.59 -3.61
N ARG A 94 0.39 -5.81 -4.67
CA ARG A 94 0.44 -6.31 -6.06
C ARG A 94 1.52 -7.36 -6.33
N TRP A 95 2.55 -7.45 -5.49
CA TRP A 95 3.64 -8.42 -5.59
C TRP A 95 3.30 -9.77 -4.95
N ILE A 96 2.15 -9.91 -4.28
CA ILE A 96 1.68 -11.17 -3.69
C ILE A 96 1.17 -12.12 -4.77
N ARG A 97 1.67 -13.37 -4.75
CA ARG A 97 1.33 -14.40 -5.75
C ARG A 97 -0.12 -14.90 -5.70
N ASP A 98 -0.80 -14.87 -4.55
CA ASP A 98 -2.23 -15.21 -4.45
C ASP A 98 -3.08 -13.97 -4.76
N THR A 99 -3.36 -13.75 -6.05
CA THR A 99 -3.96 -12.51 -6.57
C THR A 99 -5.31 -12.14 -5.95
N ARG A 100 -5.99 -13.07 -5.27
CA ARG A 100 -7.21 -12.80 -4.48
C ARG A 100 -7.06 -11.61 -3.56
N TYR A 101 -5.93 -11.47 -2.84
CA TYR A 101 -5.79 -10.41 -1.86
C TYR A 101 -5.97 -9.02 -2.50
N GLY A 102 -5.28 -8.76 -3.62
CA GLY A 102 -5.45 -7.52 -4.38
C GLY A 102 -6.78 -7.40 -5.14
N GLN A 103 -7.34 -8.53 -5.62
CA GLN A 103 -8.67 -8.54 -6.25
C GLN A 103 -9.79 -8.24 -5.24
N ASP A 104 -9.70 -8.75 -4.02
CA ASP A 104 -10.73 -8.63 -2.98
C ASP A 104 -10.67 -7.25 -2.32
N ILE A 105 -9.48 -6.71 -2.04
CA ILE A 105 -9.31 -5.31 -1.59
C ILE A 105 -9.97 -4.34 -2.58
N ALA A 106 -9.76 -4.57 -3.88
CA ALA A 106 -10.40 -3.78 -4.93
C ALA A 106 -11.93 -3.95 -4.95
N LYS A 107 -12.47 -5.18 -4.81
CA LYS A 107 -13.92 -5.41 -4.71
C LYS A 107 -14.52 -4.73 -3.47
N TYR A 108 -13.90 -4.89 -2.30
CA TYR A 108 -14.33 -4.31 -1.04
C TYR A 108 -14.54 -2.79 -1.18
N TRP A 109 -13.58 -2.08 -1.76
CA TRP A 109 -13.65 -0.64 -1.94
C TRP A 109 -14.59 -0.20 -3.06
N LEU A 110 -14.59 -0.89 -4.21
CA LEU A 110 -15.24 -0.42 -5.44
C LEU A 110 -16.65 -1.00 -5.68
N ALA A 111 -17.01 -2.08 -5.00
CA ALA A 111 -18.28 -2.80 -5.17
C ALA A 111 -18.86 -3.42 -3.87
N GLY A 112 -18.14 -3.32 -2.74
CA GLY A 112 -18.48 -3.93 -1.45
C GLY A 112 -18.69 -2.88 -0.34
N PRO A 113 -18.24 -3.15 0.91
CA PRO A 113 -18.53 -2.29 2.07
C PRO A 113 -18.00 -0.85 1.96
N GLY A 114 -16.98 -0.60 1.14
CA GLY A 114 -16.54 0.76 0.82
C GLY A 114 -17.63 1.60 0.14
N GLN A 115 -18.49 0.98 -0.66
CA GLN A 115 -19.60 1.65 -1.35
C GLN A 115 -20.88 1.74 -0.49
N PHE A 116 -20.84 1.33 0.78
CA PHE A 116 -22.00 1.41 1.67
C PHE A 116 -22.21 2.85 2.17
N PRO A 117 -23.47 3.27 2.46
CA PRO A 117 -23.73 4.60 2.99
C PRO A 117 -22.99 4.90 4.29
N LYS A 118 -22.43 6.10 4.40
CA LYS A 118 -21.84 6.63 5.64
C LYS A 118 -22.52 7.93 6.09
N PRO A 119 -22.35 8.36 7.35
CA PRO A 119 -22.87 9.64 7.81
C PRO A 119 -22.19 10.83 7.11
N MET A 120 -22.95 11.91 6.91
CA MET A 120 -22.44 13.21 6.47
C MET A 120 -22.51 14.17 7.68
N ARG A 121 -21.39 14.29 8.40
CA ARG A 121 -21.19 15.08 9.63
C ARG A 121 -19.74 15.55 9.68
N ASP A 122 -19.35 16.42 10.61
CA ASP A 122 -17.94 16.88 10.70
C ASP A 122 -16.96 15.82 11.25
N ASP A 123 -17.44 14.80 11.98
CA ASP A 123 -16.60 13.72 12.56
C ASP A 123 -16.18 12.61 11.56
N VAL A 124 -16.59 12.76 10.31
CA VAL A 124 -16.34 11.94 9.11
C VAL A 124 -16.38 12.90 7.90
N ASN A 125 -16.15 12.47 6.66
CA ASN A 125 -16.22 13.45 5.55
C ASN A 125 -17.66 13.90 5.23
N LYS A 126 -18.09 15.09 5.67
CA LYS A 126 -19.45 15.62 5.41
C LYS A 126 -19.82 15.81 3.94
N ASP A 127 -18.84 15.95 3.04
CA ASP A 127 -19.09 16.25 1.63
C ASP A 127 -19.36 14.97 0.80
N THR A 128 -19.23 13.77 1.41
CA THR A 128 -19.35 12.47 0.72
C THR A 128 -20.22 11.45 1.46
N CYS A 129 -20.97 10.63 0.71
CA CYS A 129 -22.04 9.78 1.26
C CYS A 129 -21.71 8.28 1.39
N ASP A 130 -20.53 7.84 0.97
CA ASP A 130 -20.02 6.47 1.13
C ASP A 130 -18.54 6.45 1.58
N TRP A 131 -18.08 5.31 2.11
CA TRP A 131 -16.76 5.17 2.73
C TRP A 131 -15.60 5.22 1.73
N ALA A 132 -15.81 4.82 0.47
CA ALA A 132 -14.78 4.84 -0.56
C ALA A 132 -14.44 6.25 -1.05
N HIS A 133 -15.29 7.23 -0.73
CA HIS A 133 -15.05 8.66 -0.98
C HIS A 133 -14.80 9.45 0.32
N GLU A 134 -14.46 8.80 1.44
CA GLU A 134 -14.14 9.53 2.67
C GLU A 134 -12.83 10.32 2.55
N TYR A 135 -11.80 9.68 2.01
CA TYR A 135 -10.50 10.29 1.73
C TYR A 135 -10.16 10.18 0.23
N SER A 136 -9.29 11.06 -0.27
CA SER A 136 -8.86 11.09 -1.67
C SER A 136 -8.07 9.83 -2.07
N PHE A 137 -8.54 9.07 -3.07
CA PHE A 137 -8.04 7.73 -3.41
C PHE A 137 -7.74 7.57 -4.92
N TRP A 138 -6.52 7.15 -5.28
CA TRP A 138 -6.07 6.86 -6.67
C TRP A 138 -6.39 5.43 -7.12
N ALA A 139 -7.66 5.05 -7.02
CA ALA A 139 -8.16 3.69 -7.25
C ALA A 139 -7.75 3.09 -8.60
N ALA A 140 -8.00 3.79 -9.71
CA ALA A 140 -7.74 3.27 -11.05
C ALA A 140 -6.23 3.16 -11.33
N THR A 141 -5.42 4.11 -10.84
CA THR A 141 -3.97 4.04 -10.94
C THR A 141 -3.44 2.82 -10.18
N ALA A 142 -3.95 2.56 -8.98
CA ALA A 142 -3.54 1.41 -8.17
C ALA A 142 -3.93 0.08 -8.84
N LEU A 143 -5.16 -0.04 -9.34
CA LEU A 143 -5.62 -1.22 -10.09
C LEU A 143 -4.85 -1.42 -11.40
N TRP A 144 -4.48 -0.35 -12.11
CA TRP A 144 -3.62 -0.43 -13.28
C TRP A 144 -2.20 -0.90 -12.91
N LYS A 145 -1.59 -0.32 -11.86
CA LYS A 145 -0.29 -0.75 -11.33
C LYS A 145 -0.30 -2.21 -10.86
N GLN A 146 -1.43 -2.71 -10.37
CA GLN A 146 -1.63 -4.14 -10.08
C GLN A 146 -1.71 -4.99 -11.35
N TYR A 147 -2.54 -4.60 -12.33
CA TYR A 147 -2.66 -5.31 -13.61
C TYR A 147 -1.32 -5.47 -14.34
N LEU A 148 -0.48 -4.42 -14.35
CA LEU A 148 0.87 -4.48 -14.94
C LEU A 148 1.74 -5.60 -14.34
N VAL A 149 1.49 -6.00 -13.08
CA VAL A 149 2.23 -7.07 -12.39
C VAL A 149 1.50 -8.42 -12.49
N THR A 150 0.18 -8.46 -12.36
CA THR A 150 -0.57 -9.74 -12.37
C THR A 150 -0.84 -10.27 -13.78
N GLY A 151 -0.88 -9.40 -14.80
CA GLY A 151 -1.32 -9.74 -16.16
C GLY A 151 -2.83 -9.98 -16.28
N ASP A 152 -3.61 -9.78 -15.21
CA ASP A 152 -5.03 -10.14 -15.11
C ASP A 152 -5.94 -9.11 -15.83
N ARG A 153 -6.01 -9.25 -17.15
CA ARG A 153 -6.83 -8.40 -18.03
C ARG A 153 -8.32 -8.52 -17.70
N GLU A 154 -8.81 -9.72 -17.41
CA GLU A 154 -10.25 -9.96 -17.20
C GLU A 154 -10.74 -9.25 -15.94
N PHE A 155 -9.99 -9.33 -14.83
CA PHE A 155 -10.32 -8.61 -13.61
C PHE A 155 -10.31 -7.08 -13.81
N VAL A 156 -9.22 -6.51 -14.36
CA VAL A 156 -9.08 -5.04 -14.43
C VAL A 156 -10.09 -4.40 -15.37
N VAL A 157 -10.39 -5.03 -16.52
CA VAL A 157 -11.45 -4.57 -17.43
C VAL A 157 -12.83 -4.77 -16.79
N GLY A 158 -13.04 -5.83 -16.02
CA GLY A 158 -14.27 -6.05 -15.24
C GLY A 158 -14.55 -4.98 -14.18
N GLN A 159 -13.53 -4.29 -13.67
CA GLN A 159 -13.70 -3.17 -12.73
C GLN A 159 -13.92 -1.80 -13.38
N LEU A 160 -13.86 -1.68 -14.71
CA LEU A 160 -13.88 -0.40 -15.43
C LEU A 160 -15.10 0.48 -15.07
N THR A 161 -16.30 -0.10 -14.99
CA THR A 161 -17.53 0.60 -14.57
C THR A 161 -17.43 1.14 -13.13
N ASN A 162 -16.84 0.37 -12.22
CA ASN A 162 -16.70 0.76 -10.82
C ASN A 162 -15.62 1.85 -10.65
N LEU A 163 -14.53 1.78 -11.43
CA LEU A 163 -13.52 2.83 -11.49
C LEU A 163 -14.08 4.14 -12.06
N VAL A 164 -14.94 4.08 -13.09
CA VAL A 164 -15.67 5.25 -13.61
C VAL A 164 -16.64 5.83 -12.57
N LYS A 165 -17.28 4.99 -11.75
CA LYS A 165 -18.11 5.44 -10.62
C LYS A 165 -17.25 6.17 -9.57
N GLN A 166 -16.16 5.55 -9.14
CA GLN A 166 -15.23 6.08 -8.13
C GLN A 166 -14.59 7.41 -8.56
N TYR A 167 -14.17 7.51 -9.82
CA TYR A 167 -13.65 8.77 -10.37
C TYR A 167 -14.68 9.90 -10.23
N ARG A 168 -15.91 9.66 -10.72
CA ARG A 168 -16.97 10.67 -10.80
C ARG A 168 -17.65 10.97 -9.46
N GLY A 169 -17.44 10.16 -8.43
CA GLY A 169 -17.88 10.48 -7.07
C GLY A 169 -17.26 11.76 -6.52
N CYS A 170 -16.11 12.19 -7.05
CA CYS A 170 -15.48 13.47 -6.72
C CYS A 170 -15.91 14.65 -7.62
N ASP A 171 -16.83 14.47 -8.59
CA ASP A 171 -17.23 15.58 -9.49
C ASP A 171 -17.97 16.71 -8.73
N ASN A 172 -18.46 16.48 -7.50
CA ASN A 172 -18.94 17.51 -6.58
C ASN A 172 -17.84 18.47 -6.08
N HIS A 173 -16.57 18.05 -6.13
CA HIS A 173 -15.39 18.84 -5.76
C HIS A 173 -14.71 19.51 -6.97
N TYR A 174 -15.26 19.36 -8.19
CA TYR A 174 -14.70 19.97 -9.38
C TYR A 174 -15.09 21.45 -9.52
N SER A 175 -14.17 22.28 -10.01
CA SER A 175 -14.39 23.70 -10.32
C SER A 175 -14.23 23.98 -11.81
N ASP A 176 -15.36 24.13 -12.51
CA ASP A 176 -15.42 24.50 -13.94
C ASP A 176 -14.62 25.77 -14.28
N SER A 177 -14.51 26.71 -13.32
CA SER A 177 -13.83 27.99 -13.51
C SER A 177 -12.30 27.89 -13.55
N LEU A 178 -11.72 26.86 -12.90
CA LEU A 178 -10.27 26.64 -12.86
C LEU A 178 -9.82 25.39 -13.62
N GLY A 179 -10.69 24.39 -13.78
CA GLY A 179 -10.37 23.07 -14.31
C GLY A 179 -9.73 22.13 -13.27
N LEU A 180 -10.02 22.33 -11.98
CA LEU A 180 -9.36 21.68 -10.84
C LEU A 180 -10.37 21.10 -9.86
N TYR A 181 -9.98 20.02 -9.17
CA TYR A 181 -10.66 19.50 -7.98
C TYR A 181 -10.12 20.17 -6.71
N TRP A 182 -10.98 20.48 -5.74
CA TRP A 182 -10.57 20.96 -4.41
C TRP A 182 -10.72 19.86 -3.34
N GLN A 183 -9.99 19.99 -2.24
CA GLN A 183 -10.12 19.08 -1.09
C GLN A 183 -9.76 19.78 0.23
N GLY A 184 -10.34 19.31 1.34
CA GLY A 184 -9.94 19.66 2.71
C GLY A 184 -8.70 18.86 3.13
N PRO A 185 -7.68 19.44 3.81
CA PRO A 185 -6.43 18.74 4.09
C PRO A 185 -6.60 17.45 4.89
N VAL A 186 -7.49 17.43 5.88
CA VAL A 186 -7.89 16.22 6.63
C VAL A 186 -8.45 15.12 5.72
N TRP A 187 -9.22 15.45 4.68
CA TRP A 187 -9.78 14.50 3.70
C TRP A 187 -8.79 14.07 2.60
N ASP A 188 -7.58 14.61 2.59
CA ASP A 188 -6.41 14.00 1.91
C ASP A 188 -5.60 13.09 2.86
N ALA A 189 -6.10 12.82 4.07
CA ALA A 189 -5.37 12.23 5.20
C ALA A 189 -4.14 13.05 5.63
N THR A 190 -4.26 14.38 5.56
CA THR A 190 -3.19 15.35 5.86
C THR A 190 -3.75 16.54 6.66
N GLU A 191 -4.26 16.28 7.86
CA GLU A 191 -4.72 17.32 8.80
C GLU A 191 -3.58 18.25 9.24
N TYR A 192 -3.90 19.43 9.79
CA TYR A 192 -2.91 20.35 10.37
C TYR A 192 -1.72 20.65 9.42
N THR A 193 -2.03 20.98 8.16
CA THR A 193 -1.01 21.40 7.17
C THR A 193 -0.74 22.90 7.26
N ALA A 194 0.31 23.39 6.60
CA ALA A 194 0.54 24.82 6.45
C ALA A 194 -0.64 25.52 5.74
N ALA A 195 -1.34 24.82 4.83
CA ALA A 195 -2.62 25.29 4.27
C ALA A 195 -3.74 25.40 5.33
N SER A 196 -3.83 24.47 6.28
CA SER A 196 -4.83 24.50 7.36
C SER A 196 -4.61 25.71 8.30
N TYR A 197 -3.36 25.96 8.71
CA TYR A 197 -3.00 27.06 9.62
C TYR A 197 -3.14 28.47 9.03
N GLU A 198 -3.28 28.59 7.70
CA GLU A 198 -3.57 29.88 7.05
C GLU A 198 -5.08 30.12 6.86
N SER A 199 -5.91 29.25 7.46
CA SER A 199 -7.37 29.41 7.58
C SER A 199 -7.83 29.60 9.03
N SER A 200 -9.14 29.74 9.25
CA SER A 200 -9.73 29.93 10.59
C SER A 200 -9.99 28.64 11.38
N ASP A 201 -9.86 27.46 10.76
CA ASP A 201 -9.96 26.15 11.41
C ASP A 201 -8.68 25.34 11.08
N PRO A 202 -7.80 25.05 12.06
CA PRO A 202 -6.53 24.38 11.80
C PRO A 202 -6.67 22.89 11.48
N TYR A 203 -7.86 22.29 11.60
CA TYR A 203 -8.12 20.86 11.36
C TYR A 203 -8.98 20.64 10.11
N HIS A 204 -10.22 21.17 10.07
CA HIS A 204 -11.11 21.03 8.90
C HIS A 204 -10.88 22.11 7.83
N GLY A 205 -10.18 23.19 8.17
CA GLY A 205 -9.92 24.31 7.27
C GLY A 205 -8.71 24.11 6.36
N GLY A 206 -8.44 25.12 5.53
CA GLY A 206 -7.46 25.02 4.45
C GLY A 206 -7.97 24.29 3.21
N ALA A 207 -9.29 24.34 2.95
CA ALA A 207 -9.89 23.78 1.74
C ALA A 207 -9.37 24.48 0.48
N GLY A 208 -8.87 23.71 -0.48
CA GLY A 208 -8.21 24.30 -1.65
C GLY A 208 -7.90 23.33 -2.77
N PHE A 209 -7.44 23.90 -3.88
CA PHE A 209 -6.97 23.17 -5.04
C PHE A 209 -5.55 22.68 -4.74
N ARG A 210 -5.46 21.38 -4.44
CA ARG A 210 -4.26 20.75 -3.85
C ARG A 210 -3.55 19.84 -4.86
N PRO A 211 -2.20 19.79 -4.86
CA PRO A 211 -1.44 18.85 -5.70
C PRO A 211 -1.79 17.36 -5.47
N THR A 212 -2.38 17.00 -4.32
CA THR A 212 -2.93 15.68 -3.95
C THR A 212 -4.05 15.22 -4.89
N ILE A 213 -5.29 15.62 -4.64
CA ILE A 213 -6.50 15.15 -5.35
C ILE A 213 -6.40 15.36 -6.86
N ASN A 214 -5.77 16.45 -7.31
CA ASN A 214 -5.59 16.72 -8.74
C ASN A 214 -4.60 15.77 -9.41
N SER A 215 -3.58 15.27 -8.69
CA SER A 215 -2.67 14.24 -9.22
C SER A 215 -3.31 12.85 -9.19
N TYR A 216 -4.08 12.54 -8.14
CA TYR A 216 -4.82 11.28 -8.04
C TYR A 216 -5.85 11.16 -9.17
N GLN A 217 -6.67 12.21 -9.36
CA GLN A 217 -7.65 12.29 -10.45
C GLN A 217 -6.98 12.28 -11.84
N TYR A 218 -5.83 12.94 -12.03
CA TYR A 218 -5.09 12.86 -13.29
C TYR A 218 -4.61 11.43 -13.58
N GLY A 219 -3.97 10.79 -12.60
CA GLY A 219 -3.50 9.41 -12.70
C GLY A 219 -4.63 8.45 -13.02
N ASP A 220 -5.76 8.60 -12.33
CA ASP A 220 -6.92 7.74 -12.50
C ASP A 220 -7.62 7.97 -13.84
N ALA A 221 -7.66 9.19 -14.38
CA ALA A 221 -8.10 9.42 -15.74
C ALA A 221 -7.19 8.73 -16.77
N ILE A 222 -5.86 8.83 -16.60
CA ILE A 222 -4.89 8.12 -17.45
C ILE A 222 -5.06 6.59 -17.33
N ALA A 223 -5.32 6.07 -16.13
CA ALA A 223 -5.51 4.65 -15.88
C ALA A 223 -6.84 4.13 -16.45
N ILE A 224 -7.97 4.82 -16.23
CA ILE A 224 -9.27 4.50 -16.84
C ILE A 224 -9.15 4.50 -18.35
N ALA A 225 -8.46 5.48 -18.96
CA ALA A 225 -8.22 5.48 -20.40
C ALA A 225 -7.39 4.27 -20.88
N LYS A 226 -6.34 3.88 -20.14
CA LYS A 226 -5.53 2.68 -20.44
C LYS A 226 -6.35 1.38 -20.31
N ILE A 227 -7.25 1.28 -19.32
CA ILE A 227 -8.13 0.12 -19.10
C ILE A 227 -9.27 0.07 -20.14
N ALA A 228 -9.84 1.21 -20.51
CA ALA A 228 -10.84 1.32 -21.58
C ALA A 228 -10.27 0.88 -22.93
N ALA A 229 -9.06 1.35 -23.28
CA ALA A 229 -8.32 0.88 -24.46
C ALA A 229 -8.07 -0.64 -24.43
N LEU A 230 -7.67 -1.18 -23.28
CA LEU A 230 -7.46 -2.61 -23.06
C LEU A 230 -8.76 -3.43 -23.21
N GLY A 231 -9.91 -2.85 -22.84
CA GLY A 231 -11.24 -3.42 -23.01
C GLY A 231 -11.79 -3.30 -24.44
N GLY A 232 -11.31 -2.34 -25.24
CA GLY A 232 -11.82 -2.00 -26.57
C GLY A 232 -12.81 -0.83 -26.60
N ASP A 233 -13.00 -0.11 -25.49
CA ASP A 233 -13.87 1.07 -25.41
C ASP A 233 -13.10 2.34 -25.78
N SER A 234 -13.08 2.65 -27.07
CA SER A 234 -12.40 3.84 -27.61
C SER A 234 -13.10 5.16 -27.25
N ASP A 235 -14.40 5.17 -26.96
CA ASP A 235 -15.12 6.41 -26.63
C ASP A 235 -14.81 6.84 -25.18
N LEU A 236 -14.82 5.88 -24.25
CA LEU A 236 -14.43 6.09 -22.86
C LEU A 236 -12.93 6.40 -22.73
N GLU A 237 -12.06 5.72 -23.51
CA GLU A 237 -10.65 6.08 -23.62
C GLU A 237 -10.49 7.55 -24.00
N ASN A 238 -11.19 7.98 -25.07
CA ASN A 238 -11.10 9.34 -25.56
C ASN A 238 -11.71 10.38 -24.59
N GLU A 239 -12.75 10.04 -23.81
CA GLU A 239 -13.23 10.90 -22.73
C GLU A 239 -12.15 11.13 -21.67
N TYR A 240 -11.59 10.05 -21.12
CA TYR A 240 -10.67 10.15 -20.00
C TYR A 240 -9.29 10.68 -20.37
N ARG A 241 -8.80 10.46 -21.60
CA ARG A 241 -7.62 11.17 -22.13
C ARG A 241 -7.84 12.69 -22.17
N ARG A 242 -9.04 13.16 -22.54
CA ARG A 242 -9.38 14.60 -22.54
C ARG A 242 -9.50 15.17 -21.13
N ARG A 243 -10.07 14.42 -20.17
CA ARG A 243 -10.11 14.81 -18.74
C ARG A 243 -8.69 14.98 -18.20
N ALA A 244 -7.84 13.96 -18.38
CA ALA A 244 -6.45 13.99 -17.94
C ALA A 244 -5.68 15.19 -18.52
N GLU A 245 -5.74 15.42 -19.83
CA GLU A 245 -5.03 16.55 -20.46
C GLU A 245 -5.54 17.91 -19.97
N SER A 246 -6.86 18.07 -19.80
CA SER A 246 -7.44 19.31 -19.27
C SER A 246 -6.97 19.59 -17.84
N LEU A 247 -6.97 18.58 -16.99
CA LEU A 247 -6.52 18.66 -15.60
C LEU A 247 -5.01 18.91 -15.50
N ARG A 248 -4.21 18.28 -16.35
CA ARG A 248 -2.75 18.51 -16.48
C ARG A 248 -2.44 19.96 -16.80
N VAL A 249 -3.16 20.55 -17.77
CA VAL A 249 -3.02 21.96 -18.16
C VAL A 249 -3.48 22.88 -17.03
N ALA A 250 -4.57 22.56 -16.32
CA ALA A 250 -5.05 23.34 -15.19
C ALA A 250 -4.05 23.35 -14.01
N VAL A 251 -3.54 22.18 -13.60
CA VAL A 251 -2.53 22.04 -12.54
C VAL A 251 -1.25 22.81 -12.91
N GLN A 252 -0.80 22.69 -14.16
CA GLN A 252 0.38 23.41 -14.65
C GLN A 252 0.20 24.93 -14.74
N LYS A 253 -1.03 25.41 -14.98
CA LYS A 253 -1.37 26.83 -15.08
C LYS A 253 -1.49 27.49 -13.71
N HIS A 254 -2.12 26.80 -12.76
CA HIS A 254 -2.56 27.39 -11.48
C HIS A 254 -1.70 26.98 -10.29
N LEU A 255 -1.30 25.71 -10.18
CA LEU A 255 -0.63 25.18 -8.98
C LEU A 255 0.91 25.24 -9.07
N TRP A 256 1.49 25.53 -10.23
CA TRP A 256 2.94 25.65 -10.41
C TRP A 256 3.45 27.07 -10.13
N ASP A 257 4.20 27.21 -9.04
CA ASP A 257 4.91 28.44 -8.67
C ASP A 257 6.21 28.56 -9.48
N ASN A 258 6.25 29.58 -10.34
CA ASN A 258 7.39 29.87 -11.21
C ASN A 258 8.55 30.57 -10.51
N GLU A 259 8.38 31.12 -9.31
CA GLU A 259 9.47 31.69 -8.52
C GLU A 259 10.13 30.59 -7.68
N SER A 260 9.33 29.85 -6.90
CA SER A 260 9.84 28.80 -6.01
C SER A 260 10.15 27.46 -6.71
N LYS A 261 9.77 27.32 -7.99
CA LYS A 261 9.91 26.12 -8.86
C LYS A 261 9.28 24.88 -8.22
N PHE A 262 8.02 24.99 -7.83
CA PHE A 262 7.32 23.96 -7.06
C PHE A 262 5.81 23.93 -7.31
N TYR A 263 5.17 22.76 -7.17
CA TYR A 263 3.70 22.69 -7.13
C TYR A 263 3.21 22.94 -5.70
N LYS A 264 2.18 23.77 -5.55
CA LYS A 264 1.70 24.26 -4.25
C LYS A 264 0.18 24.23 -4.13
N HIS A 265 -0.28 24.34 -2.90
CA HIS A 265 -1.68 24.56 -2.56
C HIS A 265 -2.16 25.95 -3.06
N GLN A 266 -3.34 26.01 -3.68
CA GLN A 266 -4.09 27.25 -3.90
C GLN A 266 -5.38 27.21 -3.08
N ALA A 267 -5.55 28.13 -2.12
CA ALA A 267 -6.77 28.17 -1.30
C ALA A 267 -8.02 28.41 -2.17
N ARG A 268 -9.11 27.69 -1.88
CA ARG A 268 -10.41 27.85 -2.56
C ARG A 268 -11.13 29.09 -2.04
N ASP A 269 -11.14 29.24 -0.72
CA ASP A 269 -11.90 30.27 -0.01
C ASP A 269 -11.06 31.53 0.20
N ASP A 270 -11.72 32.70 0.23
CA ASP A 270 -11.14 34.04 0.47
C ASP A 270 -9.89 34.43 -0.36
N ASN A 271 -9.62 33.73 -1.47
CA ASN A 271 -8.44 33.91 -2.32
C ASN A 271 -8.76 34.46 -3.73
N PRO A 272 -9.33 35.67 -3.88
CA PRO A 272 -9.73 36.23 -5.18
C PRO A 272 -8.53 36.58 -6.09
N SER A 273 -7.30 36.49 -5.58
CA SER A 273 -6.08 36.69 -6.36
C SER A 273 -5.56 35.41 -7.04
N GLY A 274 -6.06 34.23 -6.64
CA GLY A 274 -5.48 32.95 -7.05
C GLY A 274 -4.07 32.71 -6.49
N SER A 275 -3.72 33.34 -5.36
CA SER A 275 -2.40 33.20 -4.74
C SER A 275 -2.12 31.77 -4.28
N LEU A 276 -0.87 31.34 -4.44
CA LEU A 276 -0.37 30.07 -3.93
C LEU A 276 0.20 30.24 -2.52
N LEU A 277 0.12 29.16 -1.73
CA LEU A 277 0.66 29.09 -0.37
C LEU A 277 2.15 29.52 -0.34
N GLY A 278 2.56 30.20 0.73
CA GLY A 278 3.97 30.56 0.91
C GLY A 278 4.87 29.31 0.97
N THR A 279 4.45 28.35 1.80
CA THR A 279 5.11 27.07 2.08
C THR A 279 5.09 26.11 0.88
N ARG A 280 6.22 25.43 0.65
CA ARG A 280 6.28 24.16 -0.08
C ARG A 280 5.93 23.00 0.86
N GLU A 281 4.91 22.23 0.50
CA GLU A 281 4.47 21.02 1.21
C GLU A 281 4.85 19.79 0.36
N ILE A 282 5.26 18.69 0.97
CA ILE A 282 5.87 17.53 0.27
C ILE A 282 4.99 16.95 -0.83
N MET A 283 3.66 17.05 -0.68
CA MET A 283 2.67 16.65 -1.68
C MET A 283 2.81 17.38 -3.04
N GLY A 284 3.59 18.47 -3.11
CA GLY A 284 3.99 19.09 -4.37
C GLY A 284 4.86 18.20 -5.28
N TYR A 285 5.36 17.05 -4.80
CA TYR A 285 5.98 16.03 -5.65
C TYR A 285 4.97 15.07 -6.32
N LEU A 286 3.71 15.03 -5.87
CA LEU A 286 2.73 14.06 -6.36
C LEU A 286 2.46 14.10 -7.87
N PRO A 287 2.50 15.24 -8.59
CA PRO A 287 2.37 15.23 -10.05
C PRO A 287 3.32 14.23 -10.75
N TRP A 288 4.55 14.05 -10.25
CA TRP A 288 5.52 13.10 -10.83
C TRP A 288 5.23 11.62 -10.50
N MET A 289 4.54 11.31 -9.40
CA MET A 289 4.09 9.95 -9.04
C MET A 289 3.10 9.35 -10.07
N PHE A 290 2.49 10.20 -10.90
CA PHE A 290 1.54 9.85 -11.96
C PHE A 290 2.00 10.31 -13.35
N GLU A 291 3.29 10.63 -13.52
CA GLU A 291 3.89 11.09 -14.77
C GLU A 291 3.29 12.41 -15.36
N MET A 292 2.70 13.30 -14.55
CA MET A 292 1.95 14.48 -15.01
C MET A 292 2.79 15.63 -15.64
N PRO A 293 3.92 16.09 -15.06
CA PRO A 293 4.66 17.25 -15.59
C PRO A 293 5.34 16.96 -16.93
N CYS A 294 5.44 17.95 -17.82
CA CYS A 294 6.01 17.75 -19.17
C CYS A 294 7.18 18.68 -19.54
N ASN A 295 7.63 19.56 -18.64
CA ASN A 295 8.70 20.50 -18.90
C ASN A 295 10.00 20.07 -18.19
N GLU A 296 11.06 19.85 -18.98
CA GLU A 296 12.36 19.33 -18.58
C GLU A 296 13.08 20.16 -17.50
N SER A 297 12.68 21.41 -17.29
CA SER A 297 13.23 22.27 -16.23
C SER A 297 12.58 22.04 -14.85
N GLN A 298 11.38 21.47 -14.79
CA GLN A 298 10.62 21.31 -13.54
C GLN A 298 11.23 20.34 -12.52
N PRO A 299 11.97 19.28 -12.89
CA PRO A 299 12.73 18.45 -11.95
C PRO A 299 13.73 19.23 -11.06
N ALA A 300 13.99 20.52 -11.34
CA ALA A 300 14.65 21.42 -10.40
C ALA A 300 14.02 21.42 -8.99
N ALA A 301 12.70 21.14 -8.88
CA ALA A 301 11.98 20.97 -7.63
C ALA A 301 12.67 19.98 -6.66
N PHE A 302 13.14 18.83 -7.16
CA PHE A 302 13.74 17.76 -6.34
C PHE A 302 15.06 18.18 -5.66
N SER A 303 15.67 19.30 -6.07
CA SER A 303 16.78 19.91 -5.32
C SER A 303 16.38 20.18 -3.86
N GLN A 304 15.10 20.44 -3.60
CA GLN A 304 14.58 20.72 -2.26
C GLN A 304 14.55 19.49 -1.34
N LEU A 305 14.60 18.26 -1.85
CA LEU A 305 14.79 17.04 -1.03
C LEU A 305 16.19 16.95 -0.40
N LYS A 306 17.14 17.76 -0.90
CA LYS A 306 18.56 17.76 -0.50
C LYS A 306 19.02 19.09 0.10
N ASP A 307 18.07 20.01 0.26
CA ASP A 307 18.25 21.33 0.83
C ASP A 307 17.94 21.27 2.34
N PRO A 308 18.89 21.55 3.25
CA PRO A 308 18.67 21.55 4.70
C PRO A 308 17.65 22.59 5.20
N GLN A 309 17.16 23.46 4.33
CA GLN A 309 16.05 24.39 4.59
C GLN A 309 14.82 24.09 3.72
N GLY A 310 14.95 23.18 2.75
CA GLY A 310 13.85 22.51 2.04
C GLY A 310 13.32 21.35 2.88
N PHE A 311 13.32 20.13 2.34
CA PHE A 311 12.76 18.95 2.99
C PHE A 311 13.80 18.01 3.64
N PHE A 312 15.10 18.32 3.56
CA PHE A 312 16.14 17.41 4.03
C PHE A 312 16.18 17.29 5.57
N SER A 313 16.14 16.06 6.08
CA SER A 313 16.29 15.75 7.50
C SER A 313 17.16 14.49 7.71
N LYS A 314 17.41 14.11 8.97
CA LYS A 314 18.14 12.87 9.29
C LYS A 314 17.25 11.63 9.12
N PHE A 315 15.96 11.80 9.37
CA PHE A 315 14.94 10.76 9.42
C PHE A 315 13.81 11.14 8.43
N GLY A 316 13.91 10.58 7.21
CA GLY A 316 13.00 10.83 6.09
C GLY A 316 13.25 12.14 5.31
N PRO A 317 12.21 12.60 4.58
CA PRO A 317 11.94 13.99 4.24
C PRO A 317 10.95 14.62 5.25
N THR A 318 10.93 15.95 5.39
CA THR A 318 9.88 16.64 6.16
C THR A 318 8.58 16.81 5.35
N THR A 319 7.43 16.88 6.01
CA THR A 319 6.13 17.12 5.32
C THR A 319 5.94 18.55 4.84
N ALA A 320 6.49 19.55 5.54
CA ALA A 320 6.62 20.93 5.05
C ALA A 320 8.10 21.33 4.96
N GLU A 321 8.43 22.33 4.13
CA GLU A 321 9.80 22.84 4.06
C GLU A 321 10.24 23.49 5.39
N ARG A 322 11.47 23.18 5.82
CA ARG A 322 12.05 23.56 7.11
C ARG A 322 12.22 25.06 7.33
N ARG A 323 12.14 25.85 6.26
CA ARG A 323 12.11 27.32 6.27
C ARG A 323 10.72 27.94 6.48
N SER A 324 9.66 27.13 6.53
CA SER A 324 8.31 27.63 6.77
C SER A 324 8.13 28.13 8.20
N ARG A 325 7.32 29.18 8.39
CA ARG A 325 6.86 29.63 9.72
C ARG A 325 6.04 28.58 10.47
N TRP A 326 5.50 27.61 9.75
CA TRP A 326 4.68 26.52 10.30
C TRP A 326 5.48 25.23 10.53
N PHE A 327 6.80 25.23 10.29
CA PHE A 327 7.59 24.02 10.44
C PHE A 327 7.57 23.49 11.89
N MET A 328 6.97 22.31 12.09
CA MET A 328 6.79 21.66 13.41
C MET A 328 5.95 22.48 14.41
N TYR A 329 4.93 23.20 13.95
CA TYR A 329 4.07 24.08 14.75
C TYR A 329 3.18 23.28 15.74
N GLU A 330 3.61 23.23 17.01
CA GLU A 330 3.01 22.43 18.10
C GLU A 330 2.99 20.90 17.81
N ALA A 331 3.87 20.43 16.91
CA ALA A 331 3.91 19.08 16.36
C ALA A 331 4.06 17.93 17.36
N GLU A 332 4.42 18.18 18.63
CA GLU A 332 4.38 17.16 19.69
C GLU A 332 2.95 16.63 19.98
N ASN A 333 1.90 17.34 19.54
CA ASN A 333 0.52 16.86 19.58
C ASN A 333 0.11 16.22 18.25
N CYS A 334 -0.68 15.14 18.31
CA CYS A 334 -1.16 14.42 17.13
C CYS A 334 -2.22 15.23 16.33
N CYS A 335 -2.34 15.08 15.00
CA CYS A 335 -1.54 14.22 14.10
C CYS A 335 -1.02 15.04 12.91
N ARG A 336 0.03 15.85 13.11
CA ARG A 336 0.32 17.03 12.28
C ARG A 336 1.21 16.77 11.05
N TRP A 337 0.90 17.47 9.96
CA TRP A 337 1.53 17.34 8.63
C TRP A 337 2.31 18.59 8.21
N ASP A 338 2.90 19.26 9.18
CA ASP A 338 3.56 20.56 9.07
C ASP A 338 5.09 20.49 9.22
N GLY A 339 5.66 19.28 9.22
CA GLY A 339 7.06 19.07 9.56
C GLY A 339 7.47 17.60 9.74
N PRO A 340 6.73 16.77 10.51
CA PRO A 340 7.09 15.37 10.76
C PRO A 340 7.26 14.55 9.47
N SER A 341 8.13 13.53 9.52
CA SER A 341 8.34 12.61 8.41
C SER A 341 7.27 11.51 8.44
N TRP A 342 6.23 11.65 7.61
CA TRP A 342 5.19 10.63 7.46
C TRP A 342 5.60 9.55 6.44
N PRO A 343 5.50 8.24 6.78
CA PRO A 343 5.77 7.13 5.86
C PRO A 343 4.96 7.20 4.55
N PHE A 344 3.69 7.61 4.65
CA PHE A 344 2.77 7.84 3.51
C PHE A 344 3.42 8.71 2.44
N ALA A 345 3.63 9.99 2.74
CA ALA A 345 4.22 10.96 1.81
C ALA A 345 5.68 10.66 1.46
N THR A 346 6.43 10.03 2.36
CA THR A 346 7.81 9.55 2.06
C THR A 346 7.79 8.53 0.93
N SER A 347 6.89 7.55 1.00
CA SER A 347 6.78 6.49 0.00
C SER A 347 6.21 6.99 -1.33
N GLN A 348 5.22 7.91 -1.30
CA GLN A 348 4.74 8.63 -2.49
C GLN A 348 5.87 9.44 -3.17
N THR A 349 6.72 10.10 -2.38
CA THR A 349 7.84 10.90 -2.89
C THR A 349 8.94 10.02 -3.47
N LEU A 350 9.21 8.84 -2.90
CA LEU A 350 10.08 7.84 -3.52
C LEU A 350 9.54 7.41 -4.89
N THR A 351 8.25 7.09 -5.01
CA THR A 351 7.61 6.76 -6.30
C THR A 351 7.68 7.92 -7.31
N ALA A 352 7.62 9.18 -6.86
CA ALA A 352 7.83 10.35 -7.70
C ALA A 352 9.28 10.49 -8.22
N ILE A 353 10.29 10.19 -7.39
CA ILE A 353 11.71 10.17 -7.79
C ILE A 353 11.98 9.02 -8.77
N GLU A 354 11.45 7.82 -8.46
CA GLU A 354 11.54 6.61 -9.28
C GLU A 354 11.08 6.88 -10.72
N ASN A 355 9.88 7.45 -10.90
CA ASN A 355 9.38 7.85 -12.20
C ASN A 355 10.29 8.90 -12.89
N VAL A 356 10.82 9.88 -12.17
CA VAL A 356 11.75 10.90 -12.72
C VAL A 356 13.12 10.34 -13.11
N LEU A 357 13.54 9.19 -12.56
CA LEU A 357 14.78 8.51 -12.92
C LEU A 357 14.61 7.43 -14.02
N HIS A 358 13.37 7.16 -14.43
CA HIS A 358 13.06 6.12 -15.42
C HIS A 358 12.36 6.64 -16.67
N ASP A 359 11.38 7.52 -16.50
CA ASP A 359 10.38 7.85 -17.51
C ASP A 359 10.49 9.32 -17.99
N TYR A 360 11.47 10.08 -17.47
CA TYR A 360 11.76 11.48 -17.80
C TYR A 360 13.15 11.65 -18.47
N PRO A 361 13.37 12.74 -19.24
CA PRO A 361 14.69 13.09 -19.76
C PRO A 361 15.75 13.26 -18.66
N ALA A 362 16.98 12.86 -18.96
CA ALA A 362 18.09 12.87 -18.01
C ALA A 362 18.36 14.27 -17.43
N GLN A 363 18.33 14.37 -16.09
CA GLN A 363 18.46 15.61 -15.34
C GLN A 363 19.48 15.49 -14.20
N LYS A 364 19.83 16.62 -13.57
CA LYS A 364 20.96 16.76 -12.63
C LYS A 364 20.56 17.02 -11.17
N TYR A 365 19.27 17.06 -10.87
CA TYR A 365 18.73 17.53 -9.60
C TYR A 365 18.51 16.37 -8.62
N ILE A 366 18.09 15.21 -9.12
CA ILE A 366 17.96 13.96 -8.38
C ILE A 366 18.58 12.81 -9.17
N THR A 367 19.18 11.83 -8.50
CA THR A 367 19.98 10.74 -9.07
C THR A 367 19.63 9.39 -8.42
N PRO A 368 20.05 8.23 -8.99
CA PRO A 368 19.86 6.92 -8.34
C PRO A 368 20.50 6.83 -6.95
N GLU A 369 21.64 7.49 -6.74
CA GLU A 369 22.30 7.56 -5.43
C GLU A 369 21.43 8.33 -4.41
N ASP A 370 20.81 9.44 -4.83
CA ASP A 370 19.88 10.21 -3.98
C ASP A 370 18.62 9.41 -3.64
N TYR A 371 18.12 8.60 -4.58
CA TYR A 371 17.00 7.68 -4.36
C TYR A 371 17.34 6.62 -3.32
N TYR A 372 18.49 5.94 -3.48
CA TYR A 372 18.99 4.97 -2.52
C TYR A 372 19.17 5.59 -1.12
N GLU A 373 19.82 6.75 -1.03
CA GLU A 373 20.02 7.46 0.24
C GLU A 373 18.71 7.86 0.92
N MET A 374 17.68 8.22 0.15
CA MET A 374 16.35 8.50 0.69
C MET A 374 15.62 7.23 1.16
N LEU A 375 15.71 6.14 0.40
CA LEU A 375 15.13 4.84 0.78
C LEU A 375 15.84 4.23 1.99
N HIS A 376 17.16 4.38 2.10
CA HIS A 376 17.94 4.00 3.27
C HIS A 376 17.55 4.84 4.51
N ARG A 377 17.37 6.16 4.38
CA ARG A 377 16.81 6.99 5.48
C ARG A 377 15.39 6.56 5.88
N TYR A 378 14.56 6.12 4.93
CA TYR A 378 13.21 5.62 5.22
C TYR A 378 13.19 4.20 5.82
N ALA A 379 14.16 3.35 5.49
CA ALA A 379 14.40 2.11 6.22
C ALA A 379 14.87 2.41 7.66
N ARG A 380 15.72 3.43 7.84
CA ARG A 380 16.20 3.85 9.17
C ARG A 380 15.10 4.36 10.09
N THR A 381 14.10 5.09 9.61
CA THR A 381 12.96 5.49 10.45
C THR A 381 12.15 4.29 10.92
N GLN A 382 12.16 3.17 10.17
CA GLN A 382 11.37 1.97 10.47
C GLN A 382 12.01 1.05 11.51
N TYR A 383 12.51 1.64 12.60
CA TYR A 383 13.03 0.95 13.79
C TYR A 383 12.51 1.56 15.08
N LYS A 384 12.48 0.76 16.15
CA LYS A 384 12.22 1.17 17.54
C LYS A 384 13.00 0.24 18.48
N ASN A 385 13.77 0.80 19.41
CA ASN A 385 14.66 0.05 20.30
C ASN A 385 15.63 -0.91 19.57
N GLY A 386 16.03 -0.58 18.33
CA GLY A 386 16.93 -1.42 17.53
C GLY A 386 16.29 -2.66 16.91
N GLN A 387 14.95 -2.73 16.83
CA GLN A 387 14.21 -3.74 16.06
C GLN A 387 13.33 -3.05 15.00
N PRO A 388 13.04 -3.68 13.84
CA PRO A 388 12.13 -3.12 12.85
C PRO A 388 10.75 -2.79 13.44
N TYR A 389 10.22 -1.61 13.13
CA TYR A 389 8.97 -1.08 13.66
C TYR A 389 8.44 0.08 12.81
N VAL A 390 7.13 0.17 12.57
CA VAL A 390 6.47 1.31 11.93
C VAL A 390 5.29 1.79 12.78
N ALA A 391 5.11 3.11 12.82
CA ALA A 391 3.94 3.80 13.35
C ALA A 391 3.59 5.00 12.43
N GLU A 392 2.87 6.00 12.95
CA GLU A 392 2.28 7.08 12.14
C GLU A 392 3.30 8.08 11.57
N ALA A 393 4.16 8.70 12.39
CA ALA A 393 5.11 9.72 11.91
C ALA A 393 6.46 9.69 12.64
N HIS A 394 7.53 10.19 12.03
CA HIS A 394 8.86 10.22 12.66
C HIS A 394 9.36 11.66 12.86
N HIS A 395 10.01 11.93 14.00
CA HIS A 395 10.64 13.22 14.24
C HIS A 395 11.82 13.42 13.26
N PRO A 396 11.95 14.57 12.58
CA PRO A 396 12.88 14.69 11.45
C PRO A 396 14.37 14.67 11.85
N ASP A 397 14.71 15.09 13.07
CA ASP A 397 16.11 15.23 13.53
C ASP A 397 16.48 14.34 14.74
N GLU A 398 15.53 13.60 15.31
CA GLU A 398 15.73 12.72 16.47
C GLU A 398 15.26 11.30 16.16
N ASP A 399 15.88 10.31 16.79
CA ASP A 399 15.59 8.87 16.61
C ASP A 399 14.34 8.49 17.44
N LYS A 400 13.20 9.07 17.07
CA LYS A 400 11.94 9.07 17.84
C LYS A 400 10.74 9.00 16.88
N TRP A 401 9.92 7.96 17.06
CA TRP A 401 8.55 7.94 16.55
C TRP A 401 7.69 8.98 17.26
N MET A 402 6.95 9.74 16.47
CA MET A 402 5.87 10.62 16.86
C MET A 402 4.55 9.88 16.59
N TYR A 403 3.51 10.25 17.32
CA TYR A 403 2.17 9.66 17.12
C TYR A 403 2.24 8.12 17.26
N ASP A 404 2.92 7.71 18.33
CA ASP A 404 3.21 6.32 18.72
C ASP A 404 2.25 5.93 19.86
N GLY A 405 0.99 5.76 19.49
CA GLY A 405 -0.10 5.42 20.40
C GLY A 405 -0.14 3.93 20.70
N HIS A 406 0.03 3.55 21.96
CA HIS A 406 -0.06 2.15 22.37
C HIS A 406 -1.45 1.56 22.12
N ASN A 407 -1.50 0.33 21.57
CA ASN A 407 -2.70 -0.37 21.14
C ASN A 407 -3.45 0.34 19.98
N HIS A 408 -2.72 1.12 19.19
CA HIS A 408 -3.26 1.89 18.06
C HIS A 408 -2.27 1.90 16.88
N SER A 409 -1.12 2.53 17.08
CA SER A 409 -0.17 2.88 16.02
C SER A 409 0.87 1.80 15.74
N GLU A 410 0.91 0.71 16.51
CA GLU A 410 1.83 -0.41 16.25
C GLU A 410 1.57 -1.06 14.87
N ASP A 411 2.64 -1.20 14.09
CA ASP A 411 2.68 -1.90 12.79
C ASP A 411 1.89 -1.24 11.64
N TYR A 412 1.46 0.01 11.84
CA TYR A 412 0.58 0.83 10.99
C TYR A 412 0.82 0.76 9.46
N ASN A 413 -0.24 0.37 8.73
CA ASN A 413 -0.23 0.13 7.29
C ASN A 413 -0.76 1.34 6.50
N HIS A 414 0.00 2.45 6.52
CA HIS A 414 -0.35 3.70 5.86
C HIS A 414 0.76 4.18 4.89
N SER A 415 1.43 3.26 4.19
CA SER A 415 2.53 3.57 3.23
C SER A 415 2.91 2.39 2.36
N THR A 416 3.66 2.61 1.28
CA THR A 416 4.46 1.55 0.61
C THR A 416 5.89 1.52 1.13
N PHE A 417 6.56 0.38 1.07
CA PHE A 417 8.02 0.25 1.23
C PHE A 417 8.55 -0.87 0.33
N VAL A 418 7.88 -2.03 0.35
CA VAL A 418 8.16 -3.16 -0.53
C VAL A 418 8.07 -2.74 -1.99
N ASP A 419 7.05 -1.94 -2.36
CA ASP A 419 6.91 -1.44 -3.73
C ASP A 419 8.11 -0.60 -4.17
N ASN A 420 8.58 0.31 -3.31
CA ASN A 420 9.73 1.16 -3.60
C ASN A 420 11.04 0.34 -3.71
N VAL A 421 11.19 -0.72 -2.91
CA VAL A 421 12.32 -1.66 -3.08
C VAL A 421 12.24 -2.40 -4.42
N LEU A 422 11.07 -2.88 -4.84
CA LEU A 422 10.92 -3.72 -6.04
C LEU A 422 10.83 -2.91 -7.35
N ALA A 423 9.96 -1.91 -7.41
CA ALA A 423 9.70 -1.09 -8.60
C ALA A 423 10.80 -0.04 -8.88
N GLY A 424 11.47 0.44 -7.83
CA GLY A 424 12.50 1.48 -7.89
C GLY A 424 13.92 0.97 -7.63
N LEU A 425 14.24 0.50 -6.42
CA LEU A 425 15.63 0.11 -6.08
C LEU A 425 16.14 -1.03 -6.98
N ILE A 426 15.39 -2.12 -7.07
CA ILE A 426 15.65 -3.22 -8.03
C ILE A 426 15.20 -2.83 -9.45
N GLY A 427 14.30 -1.86 -9.58
CA GLY A 427 13.91 -1.25 -10.85
C GLY A 427 13.02 -2.13 -11.73
N LEU A 428 12.14 -2.94 -11.14
CA LEU A 428 11.24 -3.85 -11.85
C LEU A 428 10.07 -3.05 -12.47
N ARG A 429 10.28 -2.52 -13.67
CA ARG A 429 9.31 -1.71 -14.42
C ARG A 429 8.31 -2.61 -15.16
N ALA A 430 7.24 -2.97 -14.45
CA ALA A 430 6.12 -3.77 -14.95
C ALA A 430 5.44 -3.18 -16.22
N GLN A 431 4.97 -4.04 -17.14
CA GLN A 431 4.47 -3.69 -18.47
C GLN A 431 3.09 -4.33 -18.75
N SER A 432 2.34 -3.80 -19.73
CA SER A 432 1.01 -4.30 -20.13
C SER A 432 1.04 -5.31 -21.28
N GLY A 433 2.22 -5.74 -21.72
CA GLY A 433 2.43 -6.77 -22.73
C GLY A 433 3.46 -7.80 -22.25
N GLU A 434 3.74 -8.81 -23.07
CA GLU A 434 4.47 -10.06 -22.79
C GLU A 434 5.97 -9.92 -22.40
N THR A 435 6.37 -8.79 -21.82
CA THR A 435 7.76 -8.40 -21.60
C THR A 435 7.95 -7.75 -20.24
N LEU A 436 9.18 -7.76 -19.73
CA LEU A 436 9.57 -7.06 -18.52
C LEU A 436 10.75 -6.12 -18.80
N VAL A 437 10.74 -4.94 -18.19
CA VAL A 437 11.88 -4.02 -18.14
C VAL A 437 12.44 -4.00 -16.72
N VAL A 438 13.75 -4.12 -16.60
CA VAL A 438 14.49 -4.05 -15.34
C VAL A 438 15.56 -2.97 -15.46
N ASN A 439 15.51 -1.94 -14.62
CA ASN A 439 16.42 -0.79 -14.66
C ASN A 439 16.82 -0.36 -13.24
N PRO A 440 17.75 -1.06 -12.56
CA PRO A 440 17.98 -0.88 -11.13
C PRO A 440 18.50 0.53 -10.77
N LEU A 441 17.98 1.10 -9.68
CA LEU A 441 18.46 2.34 -9.07
C LEU A 441 19.52 2.10 -7.96
N THR A 442 20.07 0.89 -7.88
CA THR A 442 21.09 0.52 -6.89
C THR A 442 22.40 1.32 -7.01
N PRO A 443 23.07 1.67 -5.90
CA PRO A 443 24.38 2.30 -5.90
C PRO A 443 25.43 1.55 -6.74
N PHE A 444 26.32 2.31 -7.37
CA PHE A 444 27.37 1.77 -8.25
C PHE A 444 28.44 0.93 -7.52
N ASN A 445 28.49 1.02 -6.19
CA ASN A 445 29.42 0.31 -5.32
C ASN A 445 28.89 -1.04 -4.82
N TRP A 446 27.63 -1.40 -5.08
CA TRP A 446 27.09 -2.72 -4.73
C TRP A 446 27.74 -3.81 -5.60
N ASP A 447 28.37 -4.79 -4.95
CA ASP A 447 29.00 -5.92 -5.64
C ASP A 447 27.99 -7.01 -6.04
N TYR A 448 26.83 -7.06 -5.39
CA TYR A 448 25.77 -8.02 -5.66
C TYR A 448 24.38 -7.54 -5.22
N PHE A 449 23.33 -8.18 -5.75
CA PHE A 449 21.99 -8.28 -5.16
C PHE A 449 21.19 -9.41 -5.84
N ALA A 450 20.12 -9.89 -5.22
CA ALA A 450 19.11 -10.71 -5.90
C ALA A 450 17.71 -10.45 -5.35
N VAL A 451 16.72 -10.44 -6.25
CA VAL A 451 15.32 -10.76 -5.90
C VAL A 451 14.91 -12.01 -6.66
N GLU A 452 14.35 -12.99 -5.96
CA GLU A 452 14.01 -14.32 -6.48
C GLU A 452 12.50 -14.60 -6.40
N ASN A 453 11.98 -15.21 -7.46
CA ASN A 453 10.60 -15.70 -7.62
C ASN A 453 9.53 -14.62 -7.43
N VAL A 454 9.76 -13.39 -7.93
CA VAL A 454 8.71 -12.37 -8.08
C VAL A 454 7.57 -12.94 -8.93
N ALA A 455 6.32 -12.73 -8.51
CA ALA A 455 5.15 -13.04 -9.33
C ALA A 455 4.99 -11.98 -10.42
N TYR A 456 5.03 -12.38 -11.69
CA TYR A 456 4.80 -11.46 -12.81
C TYR A 456 4.08 -12.16 -13.97
N HIS A 457 2.89 -11.70 -14.31
CA HIS A 457 2.03 -12.28 -15.37
C HIS A 457 1.80 -13.79 -15.18
N GLY A 458 1.79 -14.28 -13.94
CA GLY A 458 1.69 -15.70 -13.58
C GLY A 458 3.02 -16.50 -13.65
N HIS A 459 4.09 -15.92 -14.18
CA HIS A 459 5.44 -16.50 -14.21
C HIS A 459 6.23 -16.21 -12.92
N SER A 460 7.34 -16.94 -12.74
CA SER A 460 8.33 -16.69 -11.68
C SER A 460 9.55 -15.96 -12.25
N ILE A 461 9.77 -14.72 -11.80
CA ILE A 461 10.89 -13.87 -12.24
C ILE A 461 11.98 -13.82 -11.16
N THR A 462 13.23 -13.93 -11.58
CA THR A 462 14.40 -13.72 -10.70
C THR A 462 15.37 -12.75 -11.37
N ILE A 463 15.75 -11.71 -10.64
CA ILE A 463 16.70 -10.67 -11.07
C ILE A 463 17.88 -10.72 -10.12
N LEU A 464 19.10 -10.87 -10.63
CA LEU A 464 20.32 -10.79 -9.82
C LEU A 464 21.40 -9.96 -10.49
N TRP A 465 22.21 -9.32 -9.66
CA TRP A 465 23.48 -8.71 -9.99
C TRP A 465 24.57 -9.48 -9.26
N ASP A 466 25.60 -9.92 -9.98
CA ASP A 466 26.80 -10.50 -9.39
C ASP A 466 28.02 -9.98 -10.17
N LYS A 467 28.71 -8.98 -9.60
CA LYS A 467 29.81 -8.26 -10.26
C LYS A 467 31.00 -9.16 -10.64
N ILE A 468 31.21 -10.24 -9.89
CA ILE A 468 32.34 -11.18 -10.08
C ILE A 468 31.90 -12.61 -10.44
N GLY A 469 30.61 -12.93 -10.28
CA GLY A 469 29.96 -14.18 -10.70
C GLY A 469 30.00 -15.31 -9.67
N SER A 470 30.51 -15.06 -8.46
CA SER A 470 30.79 -16.07 -7.42
C SER A 470 29.93 -15.97 -6.17
N VAL A 471 29.06 -14.96 -6.04
CA VAL A 471 28.09 -14.87 -4.94
C VAL A 471 26.98 -15.89 -5.20
N TYR A 472 26.35 -15.80 -6.37
CA TYR A 472 25.25 -16.69 -6.76
C TYR A 472 25.68 -17.85 -7.65
N ASN A 473 26.95 -17.86 -8.10
CA ASN A 473 27.52 -18.89 -8.98
C ASN A 473 26.70 -19.08 -10.28
N ARG A 474 26.00 -18.03 -10.71
CA ARG A 474 25.23 -17.97 -11.97
C ARG A 474 25.94 -17.19 -13.09
N GLY A 475 27.19 -16.76 -12.83
CA GLY A 475 28.02 -15.98 -13.76
C GLY A 475 27.86 -14.48 -13.60
N GLN A 476 28.81 -13.71 -14.16
CA GLN A 476 28.91 -12.27 -13.97
C GLN A 476 27.76 -11.46 -14.57
N GLY A 477 27.51 -10.28 -14.00
CA GLY A 477 26.64 -9.23 -14.55
C GLY A 477 25.23 -9.19 -13.95
N LEU A 478 24.39 -8.34 -14.54
CA LEU A 478 22.95 -8.28 -14.30
C LEU A 478 22.29 -9.39 -15.11
N ARG A 479 21.43 -10.20 -14.50
CA ARG A 479 20.78 -11.37 -15.09
C ARG A 479 19.30 -11.39 -14.72
N VAL A 480 18.46 -11.72 -15.70
CA VAL A 480 17.01 -11.87 -15.50
C VAL A 480 16.60 -13.26 -15.98
N TYR A 481 15.90 -13.98 -15.12
CA TYR A 481 15.38 -15.32 -15.35
C TYR A 481 13.85 -15.28 -15.40
N VAL A 482 13.27 -16.07 -16.30
CA VAL A 482 11.84 -16.36 -16.41
C VAL A 482 11.69 -17.88 -16.28
N ASP A 483 10.92 -18.34 -15.29
CA ASP A 483 10.66 -19.77 -15.03
C ASP A 483 11.95 -20.64 -15.08
N GLY A 484 12.96 -20.19 -14.34
CA GLY A 484 14.24 -20.89 -14.20
C GLY A 484 15.22 -20.71 -15.35
N GLN A 485 14.77 -20.19 -16.50
CA GLN A 485 15.60 -20.01 -17.69
C GLN A 485 16.14 -18.58 -17.78
N LEU A 486 17.40 -18.43 -18.21
CA LEU A 486 18.02 -17.10 -18.39
C LEU A 486 17.40 -16.40 -19.62
N ALA A 487 16.53 -15.42 -19.38
CA ALA A 487 15.87 -14.64 -20.43
C ALA A 487 16.72 -13.46 -20.93
N GLY A 488 17.63 -12.95 -20.11
CA GLY A 488 18.56 -11.89 -20.53
C GLY A 488 19.70 -11.62 -19.54
N SER A 489 20.78 -11.01 -20.03
CA SER A 489 21.88 -10.53 -19.17
C SER A 489 22.62 -9.32 -19.74
N ARG A 490 23.28 -8.54 -18.88
CA ARG A 490 24.18 -7.42 -19.21
C ARG A 490 25.42 -7.44 -18.32
N GLY A 491 26.58 -7.05 -18.84
CA GLY A 491 27.82 -6.95 -18.04
C GLY A 491 27.85 -5.81 -17.01
N THR A 492 26.83 -4.96 -16.97
CA THR A 492 26.72 -3.77 -16.11
C THR A 492 25.29 -3.59 -15.61
N ILE A 493 25.11 -2.86 -14.50
CA ILE A 493 23.81 -2.35 -14.03
C ILE A 493 23.12 -1.44 -15.07
N GLY A 494 21.81 -1.24 -14.90
CA GLY A 494 20.93 -0.42 -15.74
C GLY A 494 20.06 -1.23 -16.71
N LEU A 495 19.26 -0.52 -17.49
CA LEU A 495 18.16 -1.05 -18.30
C LEU A 495 18.50 -2.32 -19.10
N ILE A 496 17.73 -3.37 -18.84
CA ILE A 496 17.54 -4.55 -19.68
C ILE A 496 16.03 -4.74 -19.92
N LYS A 497 15.66 -5.15 -21.14
CA LYS A 497 14.32 -5.65 -21.45
C LYS A 497 14.43 -7.14 -21.77
N VAL A 498 13.47 -7.94 -21.28
CA VAL A 498 13.34 -9.36 -21.61
C VAL A 498 11.92 -9.69 -22.04
N GLU A 499 11.78 -10.71 -22.87
CA GLU A 499 10.51 -11.35 -23.16
C GLU A 499 10.16 -12.29 -21.99
N VAL A 500 8.89 -12.29 -21.58
CA VAL A 500 8.33 -13.17 -20.54
C VAL A 500 7.38 -14.18 -21.17
N GLY A 501 6.56 -13.73 -22.13
CA GLY A 501 5.51 -14.51 -22.77
C GLY A 501 4.10 -14.11 -22.30
N PRO A 502 3.05 -14.81 -22.79
CA PRO A 502 1.66 -14.51 -22.50
C PRO A 502 1.26 -14.89 -21.07
N SER A 503 0.49 -14.02 -20.41
CA SER A 503 0.07 -14.18 -19.02
C SER A 503 -0.55 -15.55 -18.70
N LEU A 504 -0.04 -16.21 -17.67
CA LEU A 504 -0.52 -17.51 -17.21
C LEU A 504 -1.64 -17.37 -16.15
N PRO A 505 -2.72 -18.17 -16.22
CA PRO A 505 -3.76 -18.18 -15.19
C PRO A 505 -3.20 -18.53 -13.81
N THR A 506 -3.26 -17.58 -12.87
CA THR A 506 -2.81 -17.80 -11.49
C THR A 506 -3.72 -18.79 -10.78
N ARG A 507 -3.20 -19.95 -10.35
CA ARG A 507 -3.99 -20.98 -9.68
C ARG A 507 -4.27 -20.61 -8.22
N VAL A 508 -5.34 -19.85 -8.04
CA VAL A 508 -5.95 -19.50 -6.76
C VAL A 508 -6.43 -20.76 -5.99
N PRO A 509 -6.16 -20.90 -4.68
CA PRO A 509 -6.77 -21.92 -3.83
C PRO A 509 -8.27 -21.69 -3.60
N SER A 510 -9.10 -22.72 -3.79
CA SER A 510 -10.55 -22.67 -3.60
C SER A 510 -11.02 -22.70 -2.12
N ARG A 511 -10.10 -22.58 -1.16
CA ARG A 511 -10.43 -22.58 0.27
C ARG A 511 -10.86 -21.19 0.74
N ILE A 512 -11.99 -21.17 1.44
CA ILE A 512 -12.62 -20.02 2.11
C ILE A 512 -12.64 -20.25 3.62
N ASN A 513 -12.63 -19.19 4.43
CA ASN A 513 -12.84 -19.31 5.87
C ASN A 513 -14.35 -19.20 6.16
N ILE A 514 -15.01 -20.35 6.31
CA ILE A 514 -16.47 -20.40 6.59
C ILE A 514 -16.84 -19.96 8.01
N ALA A 515 -15.89 -19.88 8.94
CA ALA A 515 -16.16 -19.53 10.33
C ALA A 515 -16.20 -18.01 10.59
N ALA A 516 -15.81 -17.18 9.61
CA ALA A 516 -15.57 -15.76 9.83
C ALA A 516 -16.85 -14.94 10.08
N ASN A 517 -16.88 -14.18 11.18
CA ASN A 517 -17.96 -13.28 11.55
C ASN A 517 -17.40 -11.96 12.15
N GLY A 518 -16.72 -11.18 11.32
CA GLY A 518 -16.06 -9.92 11.72
C GLY A 518 -17.00 -8.76 12.09
N GLN A 519 -18.32 -8.88 11.85
CA GLN A 519 -19.31 -7.85 12.21
C GLN A 519 -20.35 -8.34 13.24
N ARG A 520 -20.22 -9.57 13.74
CA ARG A 520 -21.14 -10.18 14.73
C ARG A 520 -22.60 -10.23 14.23
N ASP A 521 -22.80 -10.52 12.94
CA ASP A 521 -24.14 -10.80 12.42
C ASP A 521 -24.65 -12.09 13.10
N PRO A 522 -25.84 -12.08 13.74
CA PRO A 522 -26.40 -13.25 14.42
C PRO A 522 -26.90 -14.36 13.46
N GLN A 523 -26.77 -14.18 12.14
CA GLN A 523 -26.99 -15.21 11.12
C GLN A 523 -25.68 -15.84 10.62
N LEU A 524 -24.53 -15.24 10.95
CA LEU A 524 -23.20 -15.78 10.67
C LEU A 524 -22.64 -16.50 11.91
N PRO A 525 -21.65 -17.38 11.74
CA PRO A 525 -21.17 -18.26 12.82
C PRO A 525 -20.86 -17.57 14.15
N ILE A 526 -21.18 -18.25 15.25
CA ILE A 526 -21.05 -17.72 16.62
C ILE A 526 -20.04 -18.56 17.40
N ALA A 527 -19.01 -17.90 17.93
CA ALA A 527 -18.02 -18.51 18.79
C ALA A 527 -18.45 -18.53 20.26
N PHE A 528 -18.12 -19.62 20.96
CA PHE A 528 -18.41 -19.81 22.39
C PHE A 528 -17.26 -20.55 23.09
N ALA A 529 -17.21 -20.47 24.43
CA ALA A 529 -16.22 -21.18 25.23
C ALA A 529 -16.74 -21.50 26.64
N SER A 530 -16.15 -22.50 27.30
CA SER A 530 -16.43 -22.83 28.72
C SER A 530 -16.00 -21.74 29.70
N TYR A 531 -14.98 -20.98 29.32
CA TYR A 531 -14.49 -19.80 30.03
C TYR A 531 -13.87 -18.84 29.02
N THR A 532 -13.97 -17.54 29.26
CA THR A 532 -13.21 -16.51 28.54
C THR A 532 -12.66 -15.55 29.58
N SER A 533 -11.41 -15.12 29.42
CA SER A 533 -10.81 -14.15 30.33
C SER A 533 -11.62 -12.83 30.32
N PRO A 534 -11.79 -12.09 31.43
CA PRO A 534 -12.64 -10.88 31.46
C PRO A 534 -12.19 -9.71 30.56
N ALA A 535 -11.01 -9.81 29.92
CA ALA A 535 -10.53 -8.88 28.90
C ALA A 535 -10.75 -9.39 27.45
N ASP A 536 -11.22 -10.62 27.29
CA ASP A 536 -11.36 -11.34 26.03
C ASP A 536 -12.82 -11.62 25.63
N ASP A 537 -13.00 -12.02 24.37
CA ASP A 537 -14.30 -12.33 23.77
C ASP A 537 -14.13 -13.48 22.76
N PRO A 538 -14.93 -14.55 22.81
CA PRO A 538 -14.78 -15.70 21.91
C PRO A 538 -14.94 -15.32 20.42
N MET A 539 -15.73 -14.29 20.08
CA MET A 539 -15.89 -13.83 18.69
C MET A 539 -14.58 -13.32 18.07
N ARG A 540 -13.60 -12.91 18.88
CA ARG A 540 -12.28 -12.48 18.38
C ARG A 540 -11.51 -13.61 17.69
N ALA A 541 -11.75 -14.86 18.07
CA ALA A 541 -11.17 -16.01 17.38
C ALA A 541 -11.70 -16.23 15.94
N ILE A 542 -12.82 -15.58 15.60
CA ILE A 542 -13.46 -15.67 14.27
C ILE A 542 -13.71 -14.31 13.61
N ASN A 543 -13.10 -13.23 14.12
CA ASN A 543 -13.31 -11.87 13.58
C ASN A 543 -12.68 -11.64 12.19
N GLY A 544 -11.88 -12.59 11.68
CA GLY A 544 -11.20 -12.51 10.39
C GLY A 544 -9.80 -11.88 10.42
N MET A 545 -9.35 -11.39 11.59
CA MET A 545 -8.06 -10.73 11.78
C MET A 545 -6.99 -11.73 12.27
N ILE A 546 -5.73 -11.57 11.84
CA ILE A 546 -4.61 -12.46 12.23
C ILE A 546 -3.35 -11.62 12.46
N PHE A 547 -3.01 -11.35 13.72
CA PHE A 547 -1.83 -10.56 14.12
C PHE A 547 -0.81 -11.47 14.82
N ARG A 548 0.49 -11.12 14.72
CA ARG A 548 1.59 -11.82 15.41
C ARG A 548 1.68 -11.42 16.88
N THR A 549 1.39 -10.16 17.20
CA THR A 549 1.71 -9.58 18.52
C THR A 549 0.61 -9.79 19.56
N VAL A 550 1.05 -9.90 20.82
CA VAL A 550 0.19 -9.95 22.01
C VAL A 550 -0.52 -8.61 22.29
N ILE A 551 -0.07 -7.55 21.62
CA ILE A 551 -0.69 -6.22 21.51
C ILE A 551 -1.25 -6.12 20.08
N PRO A 552 -2.52 -5.74 19.83
CA PRO A 552 -3.55 -5.32 20.78
C PRO A 552 -3.84 -6.31 21.91
N GLN A 553 -3.99 -5.80 23.14
CA GLN A 553 -4.43 -6.65 24.28
C GLN A 553 -5.85 -7.20 24.06
N ASN A 554 -6.59 -6.62 23.10
CA ASN A 554 -7.95 -6.97 22.73
C ASN A 554 -8.07 -7.74 21.38
N SER A 555 -6.98 -8.27 20.82
CA SER A 555 -7.02 -8.93 19.50
C SER A 555 -7.70 -10.30 19.50
N ARG A 556 -7.60 -11.05 20.60
CA ARG A 556 -7.73 -12.53 20.65
C ARG A 556 -8.80 -13.05 21.61
N TRP A 557 -8.97 -14.38 21.63
CA TRP A 557 -9.61 -15.11 22.73
C TRP A 557 -8.56 -15.83 23.59
N THR A 558 -8.74 -15.86 24.91
CA THR A 558 -7.99 -16.75 25.82
C THR A 558 -8.86 -17.28 26.97
N SER A 559 -8.46 -18.45 27.49
CA SER A 559 -8.92 -18.99 28.78
C SER A 559 -8.03 -18.57 29.97
N TYR A 560 -7.28 -17.46 29.86
CA TYR A 560 -6.36 -17.02 30.92
C TYR A 560 -7.10 -16.68 32.23
N ASN A 561 -6.60 -17.18 33.36
CA ASN A 561 -7.24 -17.20 34.67
C ASN A 561 -8.54 -18.02 34.79
N SER A 562 -8.77 -18.98 33.89
CA SER A 562 -9.85 -19.97 34.05
C SER A 562 -9.72 -20.75 35.36
N PRO A 563 -10.82 -20.94 36.11
CA PRO A 563 -10.86 -21.84 37.26
C PRO A 563 -11.03 -23.32 36.87
N ASN A 564 -11.23 -23.62 35.58
CA ASN A 564 -11.54 -24.96 35.11
C ASN A 564 -10.24 -25.80 34.95
N PRO A 565 -10.27 -27.11 35.24
CA PRO A 565 -9.13 -27.99 35.00
C PRO A 565 -8.91 -28.30 33.50
N LYS A 566 -9.89 -27.95 32.65
CA LYS A 566 -9.89 -28.00 31.19
C LYS A 566 -10.89 -26.98 30.67
N ASP A 567 -10.61 -26.39 29.52
CA ASP A 567 -11.56 -25.56 28.77
C ASP A 567 -11.78 -26.06 27.35
N HIS A 568 -12.91 -25.66 26.77
CA HIS A 568 -13.22 -25.85 25.36
C HIS A 568 -13.53 -24.51 24.69
N PHE A 569 -13.23 -24.43 23.39
CA PHE A 569 -13.67 -23.38 22.48
C PHE A 569 -14.45 -24.05 21.34
N GLY A 570 -15.53 -23.41 20.90
CA GLY A 570 -16.42 -23.91 19.86
C GLY A 570 -16.91 -22.79 18.95
N VAL A 571 -17.33 -23.17 17.75
CA VAL A 571 -18.02 -22.28 16.80
C VAL A 571 -19.26 -23.02 16.33
N ASP A 572 -20.42 -22.42 16.53
CA ASP A 572 -21.66 -22.83 15.86
C ASP A 572 -21.65 -22.25 14.45
N LEU A 573 -21.77 -23.11 13.44
CA LEU A 573 -21.83 -22.74 12.02
C LEU A 573 -23.28 -22.59 11.51
N HIS A 574 -24.27 -22.81 12.38
CA HIS A 574 -25.73 -22.82 12.15
C HIS A 574 -26.27 -23.84 11.13
N GLU A 575 -25.43 -24.37 10.23
CA GLU A 575 -25.74 -25.42 9.25
C GLU A 575 -24.67 -26.52 9.22
N ASP A 576 -25.02 -27.70 8.70
CA ASP A 576 -24.09 -28.81 8.47
C ASP A 576 -23.11 -28.49 7.32
N GLN A 577 -21.94 -27.94 7.65
CA GLN A 577 -20.92 -27.54 6.67
C GLN A 577 -19.86 -28.62 6.44
N ALA A 578 -19.42 -28.77 5.18
CA ALA A 578 -18.28 -29.62 4.81
C ALA A 578 -16.96 -28.83 4.90
N ILE A 579 -15.97 -29.36 5.63
CA ILE A 579 -14.78 -28.62 6.04
C ILE A 579 -13.50 -29.47 5.85
N ASP A 580 -12.40 -28.88 5.35
CA ASP A 580 -11.20 -29.61 4.91
C ASP A 580 -9.82 -29.30 5.58
N ASN A 581 -9.67 -28.34 6.52
CA ASN A 581 -8.36 -27.94 7.09
C ASN A 581 -8.36 -27.14 8.46
N VAL A 582 -8.24 -27.84 9.62
CA VAL A 582 -7.51 -27.38 10.85
C VAL A 582 -6.50 -26.21 10.71
N ARG A 583 -6.79 -24.98 11.13
CA ARG A 583 -5.79 -23.90 11.34
C ARG A 583 -6.03 -23.05 12.58
N PHE A 584 -5.23 -23.33 13.61
CA PHE A 584 -5.03 -22.45 14.77
C PHE A 584 -3.71 -21.69 14.57
N SER A 585 -3.66 -20.38 14.86
CA SER A 585 -2.40 -19.65 14.99
C SER A 585 -1.94 -19.68 16.45
N SER A 586 -0.65 -19.84 16.73
CA SER A 586 -0.15 -19.97 18.12
C SER A 586 -0.31 -18.69 18.96
N THR A 587 -0.59 -17.56 18.31
CA THR A 587 -0.86 -16.24 18.88
C THR A 587 -2.35 -15.87 18.87
N MET A 588 -3.17 -16.52 18.01
CA MET A 588 -4.64 -16.44 18.01
C MET A 588 -5.31 -17.74 17.55
N ILE A 589 -6.18 -18.30 18.39
CA ILE A 589 -7.05 -19.40 18.00
C ILE A 589 -8.01 -18.93 16.91
N GLN A 590 -8.06 -19.69 15.81
CA GLN A 590 -9.04 -19.62 14.74
C GLN A 590 -9.36 -21.08 14.36
N MET A 591 -10.48 -21.34 13.66
CA MET A 591 -10.89 -22.71 13.30
C MET A 591 -11.38 -22.80 11.85
N VAL A 592 -10.89 -23.79 11.10
CA VAL A 592 -11.06 -23.94 9.63
C VAL A 592 -11.23 -25.45 9.24
N PHE A 593 -11.53 -26.31 10.22
CA PHE A 593 -11.67 -27.79 10.32
C PHE A 593 -11.46 -28.71 9.12
N GLY A 594 -10.95 -29.93 9.35
CA GLY A 594 -10.98 -31.07 8.41
C GLY A 594 -9.64 -31.81 8.33
N SER A 595 -9.57 -33.07 7.89
CA SER A 595 -10.60 -33.98 7.33
C SER A 595 -10.27 -35.44 7.74
N LEU A 596 -10.91 -36.55 7.34
CA LEU A 596 -11.78 -36.83 6.18
C LEU A 596 -12.98 -37.76 6.59
N PRO A 597 -13.30 -38.98 6.06
CA PRO A 597 -14.65 -39.52 6.22
C PRO A 597 -14.82 -40.56 7.36
N VAL A 598 -15.91 -40.42 8.13
CA VAL A 598 -16.56 -41.52 8.88
C VAL A 598 -18.07 -41.37 8.71
N THR A 599 -18.75 -42.41 8.25
CA THR A 599 -20.22 -42.42 8.10
C THR A 599 -20.90 -42.77 9.42
N THR A 600 -21.24 -41.77 10.23
CA THR A 600 -22.14 -41.94 11.38
C THR A 600 -23.13 -40.78 11.46
N SER A 601 -24.41 -41.08 11.27
CA SER A 601 -25.51 -40.14 11.48
C SER A 601 -25.79 -39.96 12.97
N SER A 602 -25.38 -38.82 13.53
CA SER A 602 -25.78 -38.38 14.87
C SER A 602 -25.63 -36.87 14.99
N THR A 603 -26.66 -36.21 15.52
CA THR A 603 -26.67 -34.78 15.92
C THR A 603 -25.40 -34.42 16.70
N GLY A 604 -24.55 -33.56 16.15
CA GLY A 604 -23.18 -33.36 16.66
C GLY A 604 -22.86 -31.93 17.10
N GLN A 605 -22.89 -31.69 18.41
CA GLN A 605 -22.10 -30.59 18.98
C GLN A 605 -20.61 -30.97 18.94
N GLY A 606 -19.83 -30.28 18.11
CA GLY A 606 -18.39 -30.52 18.00
C GLY A 606 -17.60 -29.95 19.18
N MET A 607 -17.42 -30.73 20.24
CA MET A 607 -16.49 -30.39 21.34
C MET A 607 -15.07 -30.90 21.05
N PHE A 608 -14.09 -30.01 21.18
CA PHE A 608 -12.65 -30.30 21.20
C PHE A 608 -12.04 -29.75 22.51
N GLY A 609 -10.98 -30.38 23.04
CA GLY A 609 -10.38 -30.05 24.37
C GLY A 609 -9.23 -30.99 24.78
#